data_AF-A0A9X3J0Z7-F1
#
_entry.id   AF-A0A9X3J0Z7-F1
#
_cell.length_a   1.000
_cell.length_b   1.000
_cell.length_c   1.000
_cell.angle_alpha   90.00
_cell.angle_beta   90.00
_cell.angle_gamma   90.00
#
_symmetry.space_group_name_H-M   'P 1'
#
loop_
_entity.id
_entity.type
_entity.pdbx_description
1 polymer ?
#
loop_
_entity_poly.entity_id
_entity_poly.type
_entity_poly.pdbx_seq_one_letter_code
_entity_poly.pdbx_strand_id
1 'polypeptide(L)'
;MRGEVATTDAIELDVGMLEILPEGAMTALLREELAASGWSKGQDGGMSREFGEVAVTLSPDGRTVTVRAAASKQVTARATSQEQANSRLDAAGKQAERDLAQEVARRLGAHEGEIRGELQAALQKVYAEALRQKAASMGQIESVHEGRGADGELELTIKVRV
;
A
#
# COMPACT_ATOMS: atom_id res chain seq x y z
N MET A 1 -28.98 17.53 -21.03
CA MET A 1 -29.01 16.98 -19.66
C MET A 1 -27.59 16.51 -19.30
N ARG A 2 -27.20 16.57 -18.03
CA ARG A 2 -25.87 16.17 -17.53
C ARG A 2 -26.02 15.13 -16.43
N GLY A 3 -25.07 14.22 -16.32
CA GLY A 3 -24.92 13.28 -15.23
C GLY A 3 -23.44 13.12 -14.88
N GLU A 4 -23.17 12.52 -13.73
CA GLU A 4 -21.83 12.15 -13.30
C GLU A 4 -21.81 10.66 -13.00
N VAL A 5 -20.76 9.99 -13.44
CA VAL A 5 -20.46 8.60 -13.12
C VAL A 5 -19.16 8.58 -12.35
N ALA A 6 -19.14 7.88 -11.23
CA ALA A 6 -17.93 7.66 -10.45
C ALA A 6 -17.79 6.16 -10.15
N THR A 7 -16.56 5.68 -10.14
CA THR A 7 -16.23 4.32 -9.73
C THR A 7 -15.06 4.34 -8.75
N THR A 8 -15.00 3.33 -7.90
CA THR A 8 -13.90 3.12 -6.97
C THR A 8 -13.67 1.63 -6.87
N ASP A 9 -12.40 1.24 -6.86
CA ASP A 9 -11.99 -0.14 -6.66
C ASP A 9 -10.79 -0.21 -5.71
N ALA A 10 -10.56 -1.36 -5.11
CA ALA A 10 -9.46 -1.58 -4.19
C ALA A 10 -8.94 -3.01 -4.22
N ILE A 11 -7.64 -3.15 -3.96
CA ILE A 11 -6.99 -4.43 -3.68
C ILE A 11 -6.41 -4.40 -2.27
N GLU A 12 -6.37 -5.58 -1.64
CA GLU A 12 -5.76 -5.79 -0.34
C GLU A 12 -4.52 -6.65 -0.49
N LEU A 13 -3.45 -6.24 0.20
CA LEU A 13 -2.18 -6.93 0.26
C LEU A 13 -1.93 -7.31 1.72
N ASP A 14 -1.60 -8.58 1.95
CA ASP A 14 -1.21 -9.07 3.27
C ASP A 14 0.26 -8.77 3.56
N VAL A 15 0.53 -8.28 4.76
CA VAL A 15 1.87 -7.96 5.26
C VAL A 15 2.28 -9.06 6.23
N GLY A 16 2.90 -10.10 5.66
CA GLY A 16 3.47 -11.21 6.42
C GLY A 16 4.71 -10.78 7.22
N MET A 17 4.53 -10.51 8.51
CA MET A 17 5.60 -10.05 9.39
C MET A 17 6.17 -11.19 10.24
N LEU A 18 7.50 -11.32 10.28
CA LEU A 18 8.19 -12.32 11.12
C LEU A 18 8.11 -11.98 12.61
N GLU A 19 7.97 -13.00 13.45
CA GLU A 19 7.89 -12.85 14.92
C GLU A 19 9.29 -12.83 15.57
N ILE A 20 10.07 -11.79 15.29
CA ILE A 20 11.42 -11.60 15.89
C ILE A 20 11.33 -10.94 17.27
N LEU A 21 10.41 -9.98 17.40
CA LEU A 21 10.05 -9.25 18.61
C LEU A 21 8.54 -9.39 18.87
N PRO A 22 8.02 -8.97 20.05
CA PRO A 22 6.58 -8.89 20.27
C PRO A 22 5.89 -8.07 19.17
N GLU A 23 4.69 -8.47 18.78
CA GLU A 23 3.92 -7.87 17.67
C GLU A 23 3.89 -6.34 17.70
N GLY A 24 3.55 -5.74 18.85
CA GLY A 24 3.50 -4.28 18.98
C GLY A 24 4.83 -3.58 18.71
N ALA A 25 5.97 -4.22 19.04
CA ALA A 25 7.29 -3.67 18.74
C ALA A 25 7.61 -3.77 17.24
N MET A 26 7.26 -4.88 16.60
CA MET A 26 7.43 -5.06 15.16
C MET A 26 6.59 -4.07 14.36
N THR A 27 5.32 -3.88 14.74
CA THR A 27 4.43 -2.89 14.13
C THR A 27 4.93 -1.46 14.35
N ALA A 28 5.51 -1.14 15.51
CA ALA A 28 6.11 0.17 15.76
C ALA A 28 7.30 0.42 14.82
N LEU A 29 8.22 -0.55 14.68
CA LEU A 29 9.35 -0.46 13.76
C LEU A 29 8.90 -0.27 12.31
N LEU A 30 7.89 -1.02 11.86
CA LEU A 30 7.34 -0.84 10.51
C LEU A 30 6.82 0.58 10.29
N ARG A 31 6.13 1.16 11.27
CA ARG A 31 5.60 2.53 11.16
C ARG A 31 6.70 3.57 11.12
N GLU A 32 7.77 3.37 11.86
CA GLU A 32 8.94 4.25 11.84
C GLU A 32 9.62 4.20 10.47
N GLU A 33 9.85 3.01 9.92
CA GLU A 33 10.43 2.84 8.58
C GLU A 33 9.54 3.42 7.48
N LEU A 34 8.22 3.19 7.54
CA LEU A 34 7.29 3.77 6.58
C LEU A 34 7.19 5.29 6.70
N ALA A 35 7.23 5.84 7.93
CA ALA A 35 7.29 7.29 8.11
C ALA A 35 8.57 7.87 7.50
N ALA A 36 9.71 7.20 7.67
CA ALA A 36 10.97 7.57 7.05
C ALA A 36 10.93 7.45 5.51
N SER A 37 10.10 6.56 4.95
CA SER A 37 9.90 6.45 3.51
C SER A 37 8.84 7.42 2.95
N GLY A 38 8.22 8.26 3.78
CA GLY A 38 7.28 9.31 3.35
C GLY A 38 5.81 9.00 3.58
N TRP A 39 5.48 7.95 4.33
CA TRP A 39 4.11 7.68 4.76
C TRP A 39 3.70 8.62 5.90
N SER A 40 2.43 9.01 5.88
CA SER A 40 1.83 9.85 6.91
C SER A 40 1.06 9.00 7.92
N LYS A 41 1.12 9.38 9.19
CA LYS A 41 0.34 8.71 10.26
C LYS A 41 -1.12 9.16 10.20
N GLY A 42 -2.03 8.19 10.14
CA GLY A 42 -3.47 8.43 10.24
C GLY A 42 -3.92 8.67 11.68
N GLN A 43 -5.07 9.34 11.86
CA GLN A 43 -5.66 9.57 13.19
C GLN A 43 -6.21 8.29 13.82
N ASP A 44 -6.57 7.31 13.00
CA ASP A 44 -7.03 5.96 13.35
C ASP A 44 -5.87 5.03 13.75
N GLY A 45 -4.65 5.54 13.75
CA GLY A 45 -3.46 4.72 13.94
C GLY A 45 -3.09 3.94 12.69
N GLY A 46 -3.64 4.19 11.50
CA GLY A 46 -3.13 3.66 10.24
C GLY A 46 -1.88 4.42 9.74
N MET A 47 -1.34 4.00 8.60
CA MET A 47 -0.40 4.81 7.81
C MET A 47 -0.99 5.02 6.42
N SER A 48 -0.73 6.15 5.77
CA SER A 48 -1.21 6.40 4.41
C SER A 48 -0.17 7.09 3.54
N ARG A 49 -0.19 6.78 2.24
CA ARG A 49 0.63 7.45 1.22
C ARG A 49 -0.06 7.43 -0.13
N GLU A 50 0.19 8.44 -0.95
CA GLU A 50 -0.25 8.47 -2.35
C GLU A 50 0.87 7.96 -3.27
N PHE A 51 0.49 7.10 -4.21
CA PHE A 51 1.34 6.57 -5.27
C PHE A 51 0.72 6.95 -6.61
N GLY A 52 1.07 8.14 -7.12
CA GLY A 52 0.47 8.65 -8.34
C GLY A 52 -1.05 8.81 -8.20
N GLU A 53 -1.80 7.94 -8.89
CA GLU A 53 -3.27 7.99 -8.93
C GLU A 53 -3.95 7.05 -7.93
N VAL A 54 -3.18 6.34 -7.09
CA VAL A 54 -3.74 5.42 -6.08
C VAL A 54 -3.39 5.87 -4.65
N ALA A 55 -4.36 5.74 -3.76
CA ALA A 55 -4.19 5.95 -2.33
C ALA A 55 -3.90 4.62 -1.65
N VAL A 56 -2.83 4.56 -0.86
CA VAL A 56 -2.39 3.36 -0.15
C VAL A 56 -2.50 3.60 1.35
N THR A 57 -3.06 2.63 2.06
CA THR A 57 -3.25 2.68 3.51
C THR A 57 -2.79 1.38 4.16
N LEU A 58 -2.05 1.47 5.25
CA LEU A 58 -1.70 0.36 6.14
C LEU A 58 -2.63 0.40 7.35
N SER A 59 -3.24 -0.73 7.69
CA SER A 59 -4.12 -0.89 8.83
C SER A 59 -3.42 -0.62 10.17
N PRO A 60 -4.18 -0.29 11.24
CA PRO A 60 -3.61 -0.04 12.57
C PRO A 60 -2.80 -1.20 13.17
N ASP A 61 -3.14 -2.44 12.85
CA ASP A 61 -2.38 -3.63 13.28
C ASP A 61 -1.12 -3.88 12.43
N GLY A 62 -0.96 -3.19 11.30
CA GLY A 62 0.19 -3.32 10.41
C GLY A 62 0.15 -4.57 9.52
N ARG A 63 -1.00 -5.26 9.43
CA ARG A 63 -1.13 -6.53 8.68
C ARG A 63 -1.71 -6.36 7.28
N THR A 64 -2.53 -5.35 7.05
CA THR A 64 -3.25 -5.21 5.77
C THR A 64 -2.90 -3.88 5.12
N VAL A 65 -2.46 -3.94 3.87
CA VAL A 65 -2.35 -2.77 3.01
C VAL A 65 -3.51 -2.73 2.03
N THR A 66 -4.30 -1.66 2.05
CA THR A 66 -5.34 -1.40 1.07
C THR A 66 -4.85 -0.38 0.06
N VAL A 67 -4.88 -0.75 -1.22
CA VAL A 67 -4.60 0.13 -2.35
C VAL A 67 -5.93 0.47 -3.01
N ARG A 68 -6.25 1.76 -3.10
CA ARG A 68 -7.54 2.26 -3.62
C ARG A 68 -7.32 3.16 -4.82
N ALA A 69 -8.10 2.94 -5.87
CA ALA A 69 -8.18 3.80 -7.04
C ALA A 69 -9.61 4.33 -7.20
N ALA A 70 -9.76 5.59 -7.59
CA ALA A 70 -11.05 6.19 -7.91
C ALA A 70 -10.97 6.93 -9.24
N ALA A 71 -12.08 6.97 -9.97
CA ALA A 71 -12.20 7.70 -11.23
C ALA A 71 -13.64 8.22 -11.40
N SER A 72 -13.79 9.42 -11.95
CA SER A 72 -15.11 9.97 -12.27
C SER A 72 -15.14 10.66 -13.64
N LYS A 73 -16.31 10.70 -14.26
CA LYS A 73 -16.54 11.28 -15.57
C LYS A 73 -17.92 11.91 -15.66
N GLN A 74 -17.97 13.14 -16.16
CA GLN A 74 -19.22 13.79 -16.52
C GLN A 74 -19.72 13.26 -17.87
N VAL A 75 -20.99 12.89 -17.92
CA VAL A 75 -21.70 12.47 -19.13
C VAL A 75 -22.74 13.51 -19.50
N THR A 76 -22.85 13.81 -20.79
CA THR A 76 -23.83 14.78 -21.29
C THR A 76 -24.59 14.20 -22.47
N ALA A 77 -25.89 14.45 -22.54
CA ALA A 77 -26.68 14.15 -23.72
C ALA A 77 -27.48 15.37 -24.18
N ARG A 78 -27.51 15.52 -25.51
CA ARG A 78 -28.39 16.45 -26.22
C ARG A 78 -29.38 15.63 -27.05
N ALA A 79 -30.66 15.97 -26.93
CA ALA A 79 -31.74 15.40 -27.72
C ALA A 79 -32.88 16.41 -27.83
N THR A 80 -33.79 16.17 -28.78
CA THR A 80 -34.94 17.03 -29.06
C THR A 80 -36.16 16.69 -28.19
N SER A 81 -36.17 15.54 -27.52
CA SER A 81 -37.15 15.17 -26.51
C SER A 81 -36.48 14.70 -25.21
N GLN A 82 -37.20 14.82 -24.10
CA GLN A 82 -36.72 14.41 -22.79
C GLN A 82 -36.45 12.90 -22.72
N GLU A 83 -37.30 12.10 -23.34
CA GLU A 83 -37.19 10.63 -23.37
C GLU A 83 -35.93 10.17 -24.12
N GLN A 84 -35.64 10.81 -25.26
CA GLN A 84 -34.39 10.56 -26.00
C GLN A 84 -33.16 11.07 -25.23
N ALA A 85 -33.27 12.19 -24.51
CA ALA A 85 -32.19 12.69 -23.68
C ALA A 85 -31.85 11.73 -22.54
N ASN A 86 -32.87 11.16 -21.88
CA ASN A 86 -32.74 10.19 -20.81
C ASN A 86 -32.12 8.87 -21.32
N SER A 87 -32.63 8.31 -22.42
CA SER A 87 -32.11 7.07 -23.00
C SER A 87 -30.64 7.22 -23.43
N ARG A 88 -30.28 8.35 -24.05
CA ARG A 88 -28.88 8.64 -24.43
C ARG A 88 -27.98 8.83 -23.22
N LEU A 89 -28.48 9.47 -22.16
CA LEU A 89 -27.72 9.61 -20.91
C LEU A 89 -27.50 8.26 -20.24
N ASP A 90 -28.49 7.38 -20.20
CA ASP A 90 -28.36 6.04 -19.63
C ASP A 90 -27.33 5.20 -20.41
N ALA A 91 -27.39 5.22 -21.74
CA ALA A 91 -26.41 4.55 -22.59
C ALA A 91 -24.99 5.11 -22.39
N ALA A 92 -24.85 6.44 -22.33
CA ALA A 92 -23.56 7.10 -22.08
C ALA A 92 -23.04 6.80 -20.67
N GLY A 93 -23.93 6.72 -19.67
CA GLY A 93 -23.61 6.35 -18.29
C GLY A 93 -23.05 4.95 -18.22
N LYS A 94 -23.75 3.95 -18.78
CA LYS A 94 -23.31 2.55 -18.80
C LYS A 94 -21.98 2.35 -19.51
N GLN A 95 -21.73 3.08 -20.60
CA GLN A 95 -20.43 3.02 -21.26
C GLN A 95 -19.34 3.65 -20.40
N ALA A 96 -19.60 4.82 -19.81
CA ALA A 96 -18.67 5.49 -18.92
C ALA A 96 -18.34 4.63 -17.69
N GLU A 97 -19.31 3.92 -17.10
CA GLU A 97 -19.07 2.98 -16.01
C GLU A 97 -18.08 1.88 -16.39
N ARG A 98 -18.25 1.27 -17.58
CA ARG A 98 -17.34 0.22 -18.07
C ARG A 98 -15.94 0.75 -18.32
N ASP A 99 -15.84 1.93 -18.95
CA ASP A 99 -14.56 2.57 -19.23
C ASP A 99 -13.82 2.90 -17.92
N LEU A 100 -14.52 3.51 -16.96
CA LEU A 100 -13.96 3.87 -15.65
C LEU A 100 -13.56 2.63 -14.85
N ALA A 101 -14.34 1.54 -14.92
CA ALA A 101 -13.99 0.28 -14.26
C ALA A 101 -12.69 -0.32 -14.82
N GLN A 102 -12.50 -0.28 -16.14
CA GLN A 102 -11.24 -0.71 -16.77
C GLN A 102 -10.07 0.21 -16.39
N GLU A 103 -10.31 1.52 -16.27
CA GLU A 103 -9.32 2.51 -15.86
C GLU A 103 -8.82 2.26 -14.44
N VAL A 104 -9.72 2.10 -13.46
CA VAL A 104 -9.31 1.83 -12.07
C VAL A 104 -8.59 0.49 -11.94
N ALA A 105 -9.05 -0.56 -12.62
CA ALA A 105 -8.37 -1.86 -12.61
C ALA A 105 -6.94 -1.77 -13.19
N ARG A 106 -6.77 -1.00 -14.27
CA ARG A 106 -5.45 -0.76 -14.87
C ARG A 106 -4.53 0.01 -13.92
N ARG A 107 -5.05 1.04 -13.24
CA ARG A 107 -4.28 1.81 -12.24
C ARG A 107 -3.80 0.93 -11.10
N LEU A 108 -4.68 0.10 -10.55
CA LEU A 108 -4.33 -0.84 -9.47
C LEU A 108 -3.22 -1.81 -9.91
N GLY A 109 -3.36 -2.44 -11.08
CA GLY A 109 -2.34 -3.36 -11.59
C GLY A 109 -1.01 -2.69 -11.95
N ALA A 110 -1.02 -1.42 -12.39
CA ALA A 110 0.21 -0.69 -12.72
C ALA A 110 1.04 -0.35 -11.47
N HIS A 111 0.39 -0.07 -10.34
CA HIS A 111 1.08 0.33 -9.10
C HIS A 111 1.33 -0.83 -8.12
N GLU A 112 0.67 -1.99 -8.28
CA GLU A 112 0.81 -3.11 -7.36
C GLU A 112 2.28 -3.54 -7.14
N GLY A 113 3.05 -3.66 -8.22
CA GLY A 113 4.45 -4.08 -8.15
C GLY A 113 5.35 -3.09 -7.41
N GLU A 114 5.14 -1.79 -7.65
CA GLU A 114 5.86 -0.71 -6.97
C GLU A 114 5.56 -0.72 -5.46
N ILE A 115 4.28 -0.83 -5.09
CA ILE A 115 3.82 -0.85 -3.70
C ILE A 115 4.37 -2.08 -2.97
N ARG A 116 4.31 -3.27 -3.59
CA ARG A 116 4.90 -4.49 -3.02
C ARG A 116 6.41 -4.33 -2.81
N GLY A 117 7.11 -3.76 -3.78
CA GLY A 117 8.56 -3.51 -3.68
C GLY A 117 8.92 -2.58 -2.54
N GLU A 118 8.18 -1.49 -2.35
CA GLU A 118 8.40 -0.55 -1.24
C GLU A 118 8.14 -1.21 0.12
N LEU A 119 7.02 -1.93 0.27
CA LEU A 119 6.69 -2.64 1.51
C LEU A 119 7.76 -3.69 1.85
N GLN A 120 8.22 -4.45 0.87
CA GLN A 120 9.28 -5.43 1.07
C GLN A 120 10.59 -4.78 1.52
N ALA A 121 10.97 -3.64 0.92
CA ALA A 121 12.15 -2.90 1.31
C ALA A 121 12.05 -2.36 2.75
N ALA A 122 10.87 -1.87 3.15
CA ALA A 122 10.62 -1.44 4.53
C ALA A 122 10.74 -2.63 5.50
N LEU A 123 10.10 -3.77 5.20
CA LEU A 123 10.16 -4.97 6.04
C LEU A 123 11.59 -5.49 6.24
N GLN A 124 12.44 -5.47 5.20
CA GLN A 124 13.84 -5.88 5.33
C GLN A 124 14.60 -5.06 6.37
N LYS A 125 14.38 -3.73 6.40
CA LYS A 125 14.99 -2.85 7.40
C LYS A 125 14.42 -3.11 8.80
N VAL A 126 13.11 -3.29 8.89
CA VAL A 126 12.44 -3.68 10.15
C VAL A 126 13.03 -4.96 10.72
N TYR A 127 13.26 -5.98 9.89
CA TYR A 127 13.86 -7.24 10.34
C TYR A 127 15.30 -7.07 10.79
N ALA A 128 16.11 -6.28 10.08
CA ALA A 128 17.47 -5.99 10.51
C ALA A 128 17.50 -5.29 11.87
N GLU A 129 16.62 -4.31 12.10
CA GLU A 129 16.51 -3.61 13.37
C GLU A 129 15.97 -4.52 14.48
N ALA A 130 14.96 -5.33 14.19
CA ALA A 130 14.39 -6.28 15.13
C ALA A 130 15.44 -7.31 15.61
N LEU A 131 16.28 -7.80 14.71
CA LEU A 131 17.39 -8.70 15.04
C LEU A 131 18.44 -8.01 15.93
N ARG A 132 18.75 -6.73 15.67
CA ARG A 132 19.67 -5.94 16.53
C ARG A 132 19.11 -5.79 17.94
N GLN A 133 17.84 -5.44 18.08
CA GLN A 133 17.19 -5.32 19.39
C GLN A 133 17.12 -6.67 20.12
N LYS A 134 16.79 -7.74 19.40
CA LYS A 134 16.77 -9.10 19.96
C LYS A 134 18.17 -9.50 20.46
N ALA A 135 19.20 -9.28 19.67
CA ALA A 135 20.59 -9.57 20.05
C ALA A 135 21.03 -8.76 21.28
N ALA A 136 20.69 -7.46 21.34
CA ALA A 136 20.97 -6.62 22.50
C ALA A 136 20.27 -7.11 23.78
N SER A 137 19.08 -7.70 23.65
CA SER A 137 18.38 -8.31 24.80
C SER A 137 19.07 -9.57 25.34
N MET A 138 19.94 -10.19 24.53
CA MET A 138 20.66 -11.42 24.90
C MET A 138 22.01 -11.13 25.56
N GLY A 139 22.61 -9.96 25.33
CA GLY A 139 23.92 -9.60 25.88
C GLY A 139 24.54 -8.38 25.19
N GLN A 140 25.85 -8.18 25.39
CA GLN A 140 26.56 -7.06 24.75
C GLN A 140 26.88 -7.40 23.29
N ILE A 141 26.37 -6.60 22.35
CA ILE A 141 26.73 -6.73 20.93
C ILE A 141 28.20 -6.37 20.75
N GLU A 142 29.00 -7.30 20.24
CA GLU A 142 30.43 -7.10 19.94
C GLU A 142 30.64 -6.61 18.51
N SER A 143 29.87 -7.12 17.56
CA SER A 143 29.98 -6.74 16.15
C SER A 143 28.69 -7.03 15.40
N VAL A 144 28.40 -6.17 14.42
CA VAL A 144 27.34 -6.41 13.42
C VAL A 144 27.98 -6.38 12.03
N HIS A 145 27.74 -7.43 11.25
CA HIS A 145 28.13 -7.49 9.84
C HIS A 145 26.88 -7.64 8.98
N GLU A 146 26.73 -6.74 8.02
CA GLU A 146 25.65 -6.75 7.05
C GLU A 146 26.25 -6.99 5.67
N GLY A 147 25.75 -8.00 4.98
CA GLY A 147 26.24 -8.43 3.69
C GLY A 147 25.11 -8.84 2.75
N ARG A 148 25.50 -9.33 1.58
CA ARG A 148 24.58 -10.00 0.65
C ARG A 148 25.03 -11.42 0.42
N GLY A 149 24.08 -12.35 0.49
CA GLY A 149 24.28 -13.76 0.19
C GLY A 149 24.56 -14.00 -1.30
N ALA A 150 24.80 -15.26 -1.66
CA ALA A 150 25.16 -15.68 -3.01
C ALA A 150 24.04 -15.45 -4.06
N ASP A 151 22.81 -15.30 -3.59
CA ASP A 151 21.57 -15.02 -4.32
C ASP A 151 21.12 -13.55 -4.23
N GLY A 152 21.87 -12.71 -3.52
CA GLY A 152 21.53 -11.32 -3.28
C GLY A 152 20.59 -11.08 -2.09
N GLU A 153 20.29 -12.12 -1.30
CA GLU A 153 19.53 -11.99 -0.05
C GLU A 153 20.32 -11.18 0.99
N LEU A 154 19.60 -10.46 1.86
CA LEU A 154 20.20 -9.70 2.96
C LEU A 154 20.69 -10.68 4.03
N GLU A 155 21.98 -10.64 4.35
CA GLU A 155 22.57 -11.45 5.42
C GLU A 155 23.02 -10.53 6.56
N LEU A 156 22.55 -10.82 7.77
CA LEU A 156 22.92 -10.08 8.98
C LEU A 156 23.53 -11.03 10.02
N THR A 157 24.82 -10.85 10.31
CA THR A 157 25.53 -11.56 11.38
C THR A 157 25.73 -10.64 12.58
N ILE A 158 25.22 -11.05 13.74
CA ILE A 158 25.39 -10.31 15.00
C ILE A 158 26.12 -11.20 16.00
N LYS A 159 27.27 -10.75 16.50
CA LYS A 159 28.00 -11.41 17.58
C LYS A 159 27.64 -10.79 18.92
N VAL A 160 27.24 -11.62 19.86
CA VAL A 160 26.81 -11.21 21.20
C VAL A 160 27.67 -11.91 22.24
N ARG A 161 28.21 -11.13 23.16
CA ARG A 161 28.86 -11.62 24.38
C ARG A 161 27.81 -11.73 25.48
N VAL A 162 27.67 -12.93 26.02
CA VAL A 162 26.79 -13.26 27.16
C VAL A 162 27.58 -13.34 28.46
#